data_AF-A0A401W7D2-F1
#
_entry.id   AF-A0A401W7D2-F1
#
_cell.length_a   1.000
_cell.length_b   1.000
_cell.length_c   1.000
_cell.angle_alpha   90.00
_cell.angle_beta   90.00
_cell.angle_gamma   90.00
#
_symmetry.space_group_name_H-M   'P 1'
#
loop_
_entity.id
_entity.type
_entity.pdbx_description
1 polymer ?
#
loop_
_entity_poly.entity_id
_entity_poly.type
_entity_poly.pdbx_seq_one_letter_code
_entity_poly.pdbx_strand_id
1 'polypeptide(L)' 'MGVTGRTGATVEGRSGERDLEPAPVPGCTVCASAYRDREPARADGHLLTVLSCNGVIAGHPHGRGGRA' A
#
# COMPACT_ATOMS: atom_id res chain seq x y z
N MET A 1 -16.72 -18.79 38.52
CA MET A 1 -16.26 -17.40 38.29
C MET A 1 -14.99 -17.44 37.45
N GLY A 2 -14.85 -16.52 36.49
CA GLY A 2 -14.11 -16.69 35.23
C GLY A 2 -12.59 -16.67 35.27
N VAL A 3 -12.00 -17.45 34.36
CA VAL A 3 -10.59 -17.42 33.96
C VAL A 3 -10.34 -16.15 33.14
N THR A 4 -9.62 -15.19 33.73
CA THR A 4 -9.20 -13.98 33.01
C THR A 4 -7.87 -14.22 32.31
N GLY A 5 -7.97 -14.43 31.00
CA GLY A 5 -7.20 -13.70 29.99
C GLY A 5 -5.69 -13.86 30.01
N ARG A 6 -5.20 -14.80 29.19
CA ARG A 6 -3.81 -14.85 28.72
C ARG A 6 -3.58 -13.75 27.67
N THR A 7 -2.38 -13.16 27.74
CA THR A 7 -1.65 -12.47 26.66
C THR A 7 -2.10 -11.06 26.26
N GLY A 8 -1.51 -10.05 26.92
CA GLY A 8 -1.21 -8.79 26.26
C GLY A 8 0.04 -8.99 25.39
N ALA A 9 -0.16 -9.34 24.11
CA ALA A 9 0.90 -9.28 23.13
C ALA A 9 1.05 -7.81 22.73
N THR A 10 2.07 -7.14 23.27
CA THR A 10 2.54 -5.87 22.72
C THR A 10 3.04 -6.15 21.31
N VAL A 11 2.33 -5.65 20.30
CA VAL A 11 2.86 -5.59 18.93
C VAL A 11 3.86 -4.44 18.91
N GLU A 12 5.01 -4.64 19.55
CA GLU A 12 6.21 -3.84 19.25
C GLU A 12 6.82 -4.40 17.97
N GLY A 13 6.21 -4.01 16.85
CA GLY A 13 6.51 -4.52 15.52
C GLY A 13 7.04 -3.43 14.60
N ARG A 14 8.37 -3.23 14.67
CA ARG A 14 9.25 -2.87 13.55
C ARG A 14 9.16 -1.45 12.99
N SER A 15 9.91 -0.55 13.63
CA SER A 15 10.40 0.67 12.99
C SER A 15 11.25 0.35 11.76
N GLY A 16 10.72 0.70 10.59
CA GLY A 16 11.50 1.38 9.57
C GLY A 16 12.43 0.54 8.70
N GLU A 17 11.93 -0.53 8.07
CA GLU A 17 12.21 -0.60 6.64
C GLU A 17 11.34 0.52 6.07
N ARG A 18 11.95 1.60 5.58
CA ARG A 18 11.21 2.62 4.84
C ARG A 18 10.78 1.92 3.57
N ASP A 19 9.63 1.25 3.59
CA ASP A 19 9.03 0.63 2.42
C ASP A 19 9.00 1.70 1.33
N LEU A 20 9.98 1.61 0.43
CA LEU A 20 10.12 2.57 -0.66
C LEU A 20 8.80 2.49 -1.43
N GLU A 21 8.15 3.64 -1.61
CA GLU A 21 6.87 3.67 -2.32
C GLU A 21 7.05 2.97 -3.67
N PRO A 22 6.20 1.98 -3.99
CA PRO A 22 6.39 1.16 -5.17
C PRO A 22 6.39 2.04 -6.43
N ALA A 23 7.36 1.83 -7.30
CA ALA A 23 7.50 2.58 -8.53
C ALA A 23 6.46 2.11 -9.57
N PRO A 24 5.76 3.03 -10.25
CA PRO A 24 4.84 2.66 -11.32
C PRO A 24 5.60 2.01 -12.48
N VAL A 25 5.04 0.96 -13.08
CA VAL A 25 5.64 0.33 -14.27
C VAL A 25 5.40 1.20 -15.51
N PRO A 26 6.45 1.58 -16.27
CA PRO A 26 6.32 2.35 -17.49
C PRO A 26 5.40 1.67 -18.51
N GLY A 27 4.51 2.45 -19.13
CA GLY A 27 3.57 1.93 -20.13
C GLY A 27 2.33 1.24 -19.57
N CYS A 28 2.20 1.10 -18.23
CA CYS A 28 0.96 0.63 -17.61
C CYS A 28 0.05 1.81 -17.26
N THR A 29 -1.15 1.83 -17.84
CA THR A 29 -2.16 2.86 -17.57
C THR A 29 -2.66 2.82 -16.12
N VAL A 30 -2.81 1.63 -15.53
CA VAL A 30 -3.26 1.46 -14.14
C VAL A 30 -2.25 2.05 -13.16
N CYS A 31 -0.97 1.75 -13.32
CA CYS A 31 0.08 2.34 -12.48
C CYS A 31 0.20 3.85 -12.68
N ALA A 32 0.06 4.33 -13.92
CA ALA A 32 0.08 5.76 -14.20
C ALA A 32 -1.08 6.48 -13.50
N SER A 33 -2.30 5.95 -13.59
CA SER A 33 -3.46 6.51 -12.88
C SER A 33 -3.27 6.48 -11.37
N ALA A 34 -2.88 5.34 -10.79
CA ALA A 34 -2.62 5.23 -9.36
C ALA A 34 -1.53 6.20 -8.89
N TYR A 35 -0.50 6.44 -9.70
CA TYR A 35 0.51 7.45 -9.41
C TYR A 35 -0.09 8.87 -9.45
N ARG A 36 -0.92 9.21 -10.43
CA ARG A 36 -1.55 10.54 -10.52
C ARG A 36 -2.47 10.83 -9.33
N ASP A 37 -3.13 9.81 -8.79
CA ASP A 37 -4.01 9.95 -7.63
C ASP A 37 -3.22 9.97 -6.30
N ARG A 38 -2.09 9.26 -6.22
CA ARG A 38 -1.28 9.21 -4.99
C ARG A 38 -0.53 10.51 -4.71
N GLU A 39 -0.04 11.21 -5.74
CA GLU A 39 0.78 12.42 -5.55
C GLU A 39 0.01 13.55 -4.83
N PRO A 40 -1.22 13.92 -5.22
CA PRO A 40 -2.01 14.90 -4.46
C PRO A 40 -2.39 14.34 -3.09
N ALA A 41 -2.78 13.07 -2.98
CA ALA A 41 -3.09 12.45 -1.69
C ALA A 41 -1.90 12.50 -0.71
N ARG A 42 -0.67 12.39 -1.22
CA ARG A 42 0.56 12.55 -0.43
C ARG A 42 0.75 13.99 0.02
N ALA A 43 0.54 14.96 -0.87
CA ALA A 43 0.64 16.38 -0.55
C ALA A 43 -0.40 16.80 0.51
N ASP A 44 -1.61 16.25 0.43
CA ASP A 44 -2.73 16.55 1.32
C ASP A 44 -2.74 15.70 2.61
N GLY A 45 -1.82 14.75 2.77
CA GLY A 45 -1.71 13.90 3.95
C GLY A 45 -2.76 12.77 4.03
N HIS A 46 -3.40 12.42 2.93
CA HIS A 46 -4.38 11.33 2.82
C HIS A 46 -3.68 9.95 2.77
N LEU A 47 -3.17 9.51 3.92
CA LEU A 47 -2.37 8.29 4.07
C LEU A 47 -3.08 7.02 3.56
N LEU A 48 -4.38 6.86 3.81
CA LEU A 48 -5.13 5.69 3.33
C LEU A 48 -5.15 5.61 1.81
N THR A 49 -5.36 6.75 1.13
CA THR A 49 -5.34 6.83 -0.33
C THR A 49 -3.97 6.47 -0.88
N VAL A 50 -2.89 7.01 -0.27
CA VAL A 50 -1.51 6.68 -0.65
C VAL A 50 -1.24 5.18 -0.51
N LEU A 51 -1.64 4.57 0.60
CA LEU A 51 -1.50 3.13 0.83
C LEU A 51 -2.30 2.29 -0.17
N SER A 52 -3.53 2.69 -0.50
CA SER A 52 -4.35 2.02 -1.51
C SER A 52 -3.69 2.09 -2.89
N CYS A 53 -3.23 3.26 -3.33
CA CYS A 53 -2.53 3.42 -4.60
C CYS A 53 -1.23 2.59 -4.64
N ASN A 54 -0.48 2.56 -3.54
CA ASN A 54 0.73 1.74 -3.43
C ASN A 54 0.42 0.24 -3.51
N GLY A 55 -0.66 -0.22 -2.87
CA GLY A 55 -1.13 -1.59 -3.00
C GLY A 55 -1.49 -1.97 -4.45
N VAL A 56 -2.13 -1.05 -5.19
CA VAL A 56 -2.43 -1.25 -6.62
C VAL A 56 -1.14 -1.37 -7.43
N ILE A 57 -0.19 -0.46 -7.25
CA ILE A 57 1.07 -0.48 -8.01
C ILE A 57 1.88 -1.75 -7.69
N ALA A 58 1.94 -2.17 -6.42
CA ALA A 58 2.68 -3.35 -6.01
C ALA A 58 2.00 -4.67 -6.42
N GLY A 59 0.66 -4.70 -6.43
CA GLY A 59 -0.13 -5.92 -6.67
C GLY A 59 -0.60 -6.12 -8.11
N HIS A 60 -0.46 -5.11 -8.97
CA HIS A 60 -0.93 -5.19 -10.34
C HIS A 60 -0.04 -6.09 -11.21
N PRO A 61 -0.59 -7.10 -11.92
CA PRO A 61 0.20 -8.03 -12.70
C PRO A 61 0.73 -7.42 -14.01
N HIS A 62 2.04 -7.18 -14.07
CA HIS A 62 2.74 -6.72 -15.28
C HIS A 62 3.38 -7.90 -16.04
N GLY A 63 2.60 -8.62 -16.84
CA GLY A 63 3.14 -9.72 -17.66
C GLY A 63 2.21 -10.91 -17.91
N ARG A 64 0.99 -10.91 -17.36
CA ARG A 64 -0.08 -11.80 -17.81
C ARG A 64 -1.24 -10.97 -18.35
N GLY A 65 -1.23 -10.79 -19.66
CA GLY A 65 -2.39 -10.42 -20.48
C GLY A 65 -3.23 -9.27 -19.96
N GLY A 66 -2.87 -8.04 -20.35
CA GLY A 66 -3.78 -6.92 -20.23
C GLY A 66 -5.12 -7.20 -20.90
N ARG A 67 -6.14 -6.49 -20.39
CA ARG A 67 -7.58 -6.47 -20.72
C ARG A 67 -8.45 -7.36 -19.81
N ALA A 68 -9.16 -6.70 -18.91
CA ALA A 68 -10.55 -7.02 -18.60
C ALA A 68 -11.39 -5.80 -19.02
#